data_AF-A0A2N6VQ36-F1
#
_entry.id   AF-A0A2N6VQ36-F1
#
_cell.length_a   1.000
_cell.length_b   1.000
_cell.length_c   1.000
_cell.angle_alpha   90.00
_cell.angle_beta   90.00
_cell.angle_gamma   90.00
#
_symmetry.space_group_name_H-M   'P 1'
#
loop_
_entity.id
_entity.type
_entity.pdbx_description
1 polymer ?
#
loop_
_entity_poly.entity_id
_entity_poly.type
_entity_poly.pdbx_seq_one_letter_code
_entity_poly.pdbx_strand_id
1 'polypeptide(L)'
;VAFFVYTYQLAIDTSPTSYANLASLITSLLVGACLGFLPHNFNPARIFMGDSGSMLIGLLLAASTIRVTGQVDPALLSTERVLSTYLPILLPIAVMVLPLVDLMLAVVRRMAAGKSPFSADAKHLHHRMLALGHSHARAVLLLYMWTAIFAFGTVALLKFDTLMVLSVLAVAVAVTLILTFYPLYSRLSARKELT
;
A
#
# COMPACT_ATOMS: atom_id res chain seq x y z
N VAL A 1 -0.33 -0.53 9.51
CA VAL A 1 0.85 -0.93 10.31
C VAL A 1 2.06 -0.07 9.98
N ALA A 2 2.62 -0.16 8.78
CA ALA A 2 3.80 0.64 8.39
C ALA A 2 3.65 2.14 8.65
N PHE A 3 2.48 2.72 8.32
CA PHE A 3 2.21 4.14 8.58
C PHE A 3 2.23 4.49 10.08
N PHE A 4 1.67 3.63 10.94
CA PHE A 4 1.75 3.78 12.40
C PHE A 4 3.21 3.72 12.89
N VAL A 5 3.98 2.75 12.41
CA VAL A 5 5.41 2.63 12.79
C VAL A 5 6.17 3.91 12.42
N TYR A 6 5.89 4.46 11.24
CA TYR A 6 6.49 5.71 10.80
C TYR A 6 6.10 6.89 11.69
N THR A 7 4.81 7.12 11.90
CA THR A 7 4.34 8.27 12.69
C THR A 7 4.77 8.19 14.14
N TYR A 8 4.85 6.98 14.70
CA TYR A 8 5.40 6.75 16.03
C TYR A 8 6.89 7.04 16.09
N GLN A 9 7.68 6.60 15.09
CA GLN A 9 9.10 6.91 15.04
C GLN A 9 9.34 8.43 14.93
N LEU A 10 8.61 9.09 14.03
CA LEU A 10 8.70 10.55 13.87
C LEU A 10 8.38 11.30 15.17
N ALA A 11 7.42 10.79 15.96
CA ALA A 11 7.10 11.36 17.26
C ALA A 11 8.24 11.21 18.27
N ILE A 12 8.94 10.07 18.27
CA ILE A 12 10.13 9.86 19.11
C ILE A 12 11.25 10.81 18.71
N ASP A 13 11.49 10.96 17.41
CA ASP A 13 12.61 11.77 16.90
C ASP A 13 12.37 13.28 17.08
N THR A 14 11.12 13.74 17.01
CA THR A 14 10.77 15.17 17.10
C THR A 14 10.49 15.65 18.52
N SER A 15 9.92 14.80 19.39
CA SER A 15 9.41 15.21 20.71
C SER A 15 9.88 14.26 21.83
N PRO A 16 11.07 14.47 22.41
CA PRO A 16 11.61 13.60 23.45
C PRO A 16 10.84 13.61 24.78
N THR A 17 9.97 14.60 25.01
CA THR A 17 9.18 14.74 26.25
C THR A 17 7.73 14.26 26.12
N SER A 18 7.22 14.06 24.91
CA SER A 18 5.85 13.58 24.65
C SER A 18 5.77 12.82 23.34
N TYR A 19 5.58 11.51 23.44
CA TYR A 19 5.37 10.62 22.28
C TYR A 19 3.91 10.60 21.80
N ALA A 20 3.03 11.38 22.44
CA ALA A 20 1.61 11.44 22.10
C ALA A 20 1.40 12.26 20.81
N ASN A 21 1.33 11.57 19.68
CA ASN A 21 0.98 12.14 18.38
C ASN A 21 -0.40 11.65 17.93
N LEU A 22 -1.28 12.58 17.55
CA LEU A 22 -2.63 12.30 17.05
C LEU A 22 -2.61 11.32 15.86
N ALA A 23 -1.66 11.45 14.94
CA ALA A 23 -1.55 10.54 13.80
C ALA A 23 -1.18 9.11 14.23
N SER A 24 -0.27 8.97 15.20
CA SER A 24 0.12 7.67 15.76
C SER A 24 -1.03 7.02 16.52
N LEU A 25 -1.83 7.82 17.25
CA LEU A 25 -3.03 7.35 17.93
C LEU A 25 -4.10 6.85 16.95
N ILE A 26 -4.46 7.64 15.94
CA ILE A 26 -5.46 7.24 14.94
C ILE A 26 -5.01 5.97 14.21
N THR A 27 -3.75 5.92 13.79
CA THR A 27 -3.22 4.79 13.01
C THR A 27 -3.06 3.52 13.84
N SER A 28 -2.78 3.61 15.15
CA SER A 28 -2.75 2.43 16.04
C SER A 28 -4.14 1.87 16.28
N LEU A 29 -5.15 2.72 16.49
CA LEU A 29 -6.55 2.32 16.60
C LEU A 29 -7.05 1.65 15.30
N LEU A 30 -6.71 2.23 14.15
CA LEU A 30 -6.98 1.61 12.84
C LEU A 30 -6.33 0.23 12.70
N VAL A 31 -5.08 0.08 13.13
CA VAL A 31 -4.40 -1.22 13.11
C VAL A 31 -5.15 -2.23 13.97
N GLY A 32 -5.51 -1.88 15.20
CA GLY A 32 -6.27 -2.74 16.10
C GLY A 32 -7.63 -3.15 15.52
N ALA A 33 -8.39 -2.18 15.00
CA ALA A 33 -9.68 -2.43 14.37
C ALA A 33 -9.56 -3.36 13.15
N CYS A 34 -8.59 -3.10 12.26
CA CYS A 34 -8.34 -3.95 11.10
C CYS A 34 -7.90 -5.37 11.48
N LEU A 35 -7.04 -5.51 12.49
CA LEU A 35 -6.60 -6.83 12.97
C LEU A 35 -7.75 -7.62 13.60
N GLY A 36 -8.66 -6.96 14.32
CA GLY A 36 -9.87 -7.61 14.85
C GLY A 36 -10.89 -7.96 13.76
N PHE A 37 -10.99 -7.14 12.71
CA PHE A 37 -11.89 -7.37 11.58
C PHE A 37 -11.38 -8.46 10.62
N LEU A 38 -10.07 -8.53 10.38
CA LEU A 38 -9.47 -9.35 9.34
C LEU A 38 -9.83 -10.85 9.41
N PRO A 39 -9.80 -11.55 10.56
CA PRO A 39 -10.20 -12.96 10.65
C PRO A 39 -11.65 -13.22 10.20
N HIS A 40 -12.53 -12.23 10.36
CA HIS A 40 -13.94 -12.31 9.96
C HIS A 40 -14.15 -11.95 8.48
N ASN A 41 -13.22 -11.22 7.88
CA ASN A 41 -13.27 -10.79 6.48
C ASN A 41 -12.42 -11.65 5.54
N PHE A 42 -11.47 -12.41 6.07
CA PHE A 42 -10.62 -13.29 5.28
C PHE A 42 -11.44 -14.41 4.63
N ASN A 43 -11.02 -14.85 3.44
CA ASN A 43 -11.79 -15.81 2.65
C ASN A 43 -11.92 -17.18 3.35
N PRO A 44 -13.14 -17.73 3.56
CA PRO A 44 -14.46 -17.19 3.20
C PRO A 44 -14.98 -16.11 4.17
N ALA A 45 -15.33 -14.93 3.63
CA ALA A 45 -15.72 -13.77 4.43
C ALA A 45 -17.08 -13.99 5.13
N ARG A 46 -17.13 -13.69 6.43
CA ARG A 46 -18.35 -13.72 7.26
C ARG A 46 -18.96 -12.34 7.43
N ILE A 47 -18.12 -11.30 7.42
CA ILE A 47 -18.51 -9.90 7.55
C ILE A 47 -17.87 -9.11 6.41
N PHE A 48 -18.68 -8.33 5.70
CA PHE A 48 -18.22 -7.40 4.67
C PHE A 48 -18.00 -6.02 5.27
N MET A 49 -16.98 -5.32 4.76
CA MET A 49 -16.61 -3.99 5.25
C MET A 49 -17.66 -2.92 4.90
N GLY A 50 -18.29 -3.07 3.74
CA GLY A 50 -19.20 -2.09 3.16
C GLY A 50 -18.53 -0.76 2.81
N ASP A 51 -19.35 0.17 2.32
CA ASP A 51 -18.88 1.51 1.96
C ASP A 51 -18.53 2.34 3.19
N SER A 52 -19.32 2.21 4.27
CA SER A 52 -19.08 2.94 5.52
C SER A 52 -17.70 2.64 6.12
N GLY A 53 -17.31 1.36 6.17
CA GLY A 53 -16.01 0.97 6.72
C GLY A 53 -14.85 1.44 5.84
N SER A 54 -14.94 1.23 4.52
CA SER A 54 -13.87 1.61 3.59
C SER A 54 -13.66 3.12 3.52
N MET A 55 -14.75 3.91 3.50
CA MET A 55 -14.66 5.38 3.52
C MET A 55 -14.10 5.90 4.84
N LEU A 56 -14.47 5.31 5.98
CA LEU A 56 -13.92 5.70 7.29
C LEU A 56 -12.41 5.45 7.37
N ILE A 57 -11.93 4.28 6.92
CA ILE A 57 -10.49 4.00 6.88
C ILE A 57 -9.77 5.00 5.98
N GLY A 58 -10.31 5.29 4.80
CA GLY A 58 -9.76 6.28 3.88
C GLY A 58 -9.67 7.67 4.53
N LEU A 59 -10.74 8.13 5.17
CA LEU A 59 -10.79 9.42 5.87
C LEU A 59 -9.74 9.51 6.98
N LEU A 60 -9.66 8.48 7.84
CA LEU A 60 -8.73 8.48 8.98
C LEU A 60 -7.27 8.40 8.53
N LEU A 61 -6.97 7.65 7.46
CA LEU A 61 -5.64 7.63 6.84
C LEU A 61 -5.29 8.99 6.22
N ALA A 62 -6.22 9.63 5.51
CA ALA A 62 -6.02 10.96 4.92
C ALA A 62 -5.80 12.03 6.00
N ALA A 63 -6.62 12.05 7.05
CA ALA A 63 -6.47 12.98 8.18
C ALA A 63 -5.11 12.80 8.89
N SER A 64 -4.72 11.55 9.14
CA SER A 64 -3.42 11.22 9.73
C SER A 64 -2.25 11.64 8.83
N THR A 65 -2.39 11.48 7.52
CA THR A 65 -1.43 11.93 6.51
C THR A 65 -1.26 13.44 6.56
N ILE A 66 -2.36 14.20 6.44
CA ILE A 66 -2.33 15.67 6.47
C ILE A 66 -1.68 16.17 7.76
N ARG A 67 -1.98 15.55 8.90
CA ARG A 67 -1.37 15.94 10.16
C ARG A 67 0.15 15.79 10.14
N VAL A 68 0.63 14.64 9.69
CA VAL A 68 2.07 14.34 9.69
C VAL A 68 2.81 15.25 8.72
N THR A 69 2.28 15.45 7.51
CA THR A 69 2.91 16.32 6.51
C THR A 69 2.89 17.79 6.92
N GLY A 70 1.83 18.23 7.62
CA GLY A 70 1.69 19.62 8.09
C GLY A 70 2.55 19.99 9.30
N GLN A 71 3.30 19.06 9.89
CA GLN A 71 4.22 19.31 11.01
C GLN A 71 5.70 19.33 10.62
N VAL A 72 6.01 19.06 9.34
CA VAL A 72 7.40 19.00 8.89
C VAL A 72 7.95 20.42 8.82
N ASP A 73 8.93 20.73 9.67
CA ASP A 73 9.61 22.03 9.66
C ASP A 73 10.47 22.15 8.38
N PRO A 74 10.20 23.13 7.50
CA PRO A 74 11.00 23.35 6.30
C PRO A 74 12.48 23.66 6.60
N ALA A 75 12.82 24.11 7.81
CA ALA A 75 14.18 24.45 8.20
C ALA A 75 15.06 23.22 8.50
N LEU A 76 14.47 22.06 8.81
CA LEU A 76 15.18 20.79 8.98
C LEU A 76 15.51 20.09 7.64
N LEU A 77 15.08 20.68 6.52
CA LEU A 77 15.34 20.22 5.15
C LEU A 77 16.78 20.58 4.74
N SER A 78 17.77 20.00 5.43
CA SER A 78 19.17 20.13 5.02
C SER A 78 19.42 19.40 3.68
N THR A 79 20.17 20.06 2.79
CA THR A 79 20.40 19.65 1.39
C THR A 79 21.21 18.36 1.26
N GLU A 80 21.84 17.87 2.32
CA GLU A 80 22.74 16.70 2.26
C GLU A 80 22.02 15.34 2.19
N ARG A 81 20.72 15.27 2.52
CA ARG A 81 19.93 14.03 2.41
C ARG A 81 18.56 14.28 1.75
N VAL A 82 18.59 14.63 0.47
CA VAL A 82 17.41 14.86 -0.38
C VAL A 82 16.34 13.76 -0.21
N LEU A 83 16.73 12.50 -0.04
CA LEU A 83 15.80 11.39 0.23
C LEU A 83 15.06 11.54 1.57
N SER A 84 15.76 11.85 2.66
CA SER A 84 15.14 12.04 3.98
C SER A 84 14.20 13.25 4.01
N THR A 85 14.49 14.27 3.20
CA THR A 85 13.68 15.49 3.04
C THR A 85 12.27 15.21 2.49
N TYR A 86 12.14 14.33 1.51
CA TYR A 86 10.85 14.02 0.86
C TYR A 86 10.15 12.80 1.43
N LEU A 87 10.83 11.98 2.23
CA LEU A 87 10.26 10.76 2.78
C LEU A 87 8.96 10.98 3.59
N PRO A 88 8.78 12.07 4.36
CA PRO A 88 7.52 12.35 5.04
C PRO A 88 6.30 12.50 4.13
N ILE A 89 6.51 12.97 2.90
CA ILE A 89 5.46 13.12 1.88
C ILE A 89 5.30 11.81 1.10
N LEU A 90 6.42 11.13 0.79
CA LEU A 90 6.42 9.90 -0.01
C LEU A 90 5.79 8.73 0.73
N LEU A 91 5.92 8.65 2.05
CA LEU A 91 5.49 7.48 2.82
C LEU A 91 3.96 7.30 2.88
N PRO A 92 3.14 8.32 3.14
CA PRO A 92 1.69 8.22 2.99
C PRO A 92 1.26 7.76 1.58
N ILE A 93 1.93 8.27 0.54
CA ILE A 93 1.68 7.89 -0.85
C ILE A 93 2.05 6.42 -1.07
N ALA A 94 3.20 5.98 -0.55
CA ALA A 94 3.67 4.60 -0.65
C ALA A 94 2.72 3.61 0.02
N VAL A 95 2.14 3.98 1.17
CA VAL A 95 1.13 3.17 1.88
C VAL A 95 -0.17 3.07 1.07
N MET A 96 -0.53 4.13 0.34
CA MET A 96 -1.73 4.18 -0.51
C MET A 96 -1.49 3.78 -1.96
N VAL A 97 -0.31 3.24 -2.30
CA VAL A 97 0.07 3.06 -3.70
C VAL A 97 -0.84 2.09 -4.44
N LEU A 98 -1.29 0.99 -3.79
CA LEU A 98 -2.20 0.02 -4.41
C LEU A 98 -3.59 0.63 -4.71
N PRO A 99 -4.29 1.23 -3.72
CA PRO A 99 -5.55 1.94 -3.99
C PRO A 99 -5.41 3.03 -5.06
N LEU A 100 -4.30 3.79 -5.03
CA LEU A 100 -4.06 4.86 -5.99
C LEU A 100 -3.83 4.29 -7.40
N VAL A 101 -3.01 3.25 -7.54
CA VAL A 101 -2.78 2.57 -8.82
C VAL A 101 -4.07 1.97 -9.36
N ASP A 102 -4.89 1.33 -8.52
CA ASP A 102 -6.19 0.78 -8.92
C ASP A 102 -7.13 1.87 -9.46
N LEU A 103 -7.23 3.00 -8.76
CA LEU A 103 -7.98 4.17 -9.19
C LEU A 103 -7.46 4.72 -10.52
N MET A 104 -6.14 4.93 -10.64
CA MET A 104 -5.53 5.48 -11.86
C MET A 104 -5.74 4.55 -13.06
N LEU A 105 -5.59 3.23 -12.87
CA LEU A 105 -5.86 2.25 -13.92
C LEU A 105 -7.33 2.21 -14.32
N ALA A 106 -8.26 2.45 -13.40
CA ALA A 106 -9.69 2.59 -13.72
C ALA A 106 -9.96 3.86 -14.53
N VAL A 107 -9.43 5.01 -14.09
CA VAL A 107 -9.57 6.30 -14.77
C VAL A 107 -9.00 6.26 -16.19
N VAL A 108 -7.75 5.80 -16.36
CA VAL A 108 -7.10 5.69 -17.68
C VAL A 108 -7.89 4.78 -18.60
N ARG A 109 -8.34 3.61 -18.12
CA ARG A 109 -9.13 2.66 -18.91
C ARG A 109 -10.47 3.24 -19.37
N ARG A 110 -11.15 3.99 -18.50
CA ARG A 110 -12.42 4.64 -18.84
C ARG A 110 -12.23 5.70 -19.91
N MET A 111 -11.24 6.58 -19.73
CA MET A 111 -10.94 7.65 -20.68
C MET A 111 -10.49 7.09 -22.03
N ALA A 112 -9.66 6.04 -22.03
CA ALA A 112 -9.26 5.34 -23.26
C ALA A 112 -10.45 4.69 -24.00
N ALA A 113 -11.53 4.36 -23.29
CA ALA A 113 -12.77 3.85 -23.87
C ALA A 113 -13.79 4.96 -24.19
N GLY A 114 -13.39 6.24 -24.14
CA GLY A 114 -14.26 7.40 -24.40
C GLY A 114 -15.32 7.63 -23.32
N LYS A 115 -15.19 7.01 -22.15
CA LYS A 115 -16.15 7.14 -21.04
C LYS A 115 -15.69 8.19 -20.04
N SER A 116 -16.64 8.78 -19.33
CA SER A 116 -16.37 9.65 -18.18
C SER A 116 -15.52 8.93 -17.13
N PRO A 117 -14.55 9.61 -16.50
CA PRO A 117 -13.76 9.05 -15.40
C PRO A 117 -14.62 8.63 -14.20
N PHE A 118 -15.85 9.13 -14.07
CA PHE A 118 -16.80 8.81 -13.00
C PHE A 118 -17.84 7.75 -13.37
N SER A 119 -17.73 7.12 -14.55
CA SER A 119 -18.62 6.01 -14.94
C SER A 119 -18.50 4.82 -13.96
N ALA A 120 -19.26 3.73 -14.10
CA ALA A 120 -19.07 2.52 -13.28
C ALA A 120 -18.00 1.59 -13.91
N ASP A 121 -17.23 0.87 -13.09
CA ASP A 121 -16.19 -0.08 -13.55
C ASP A 121 -15.95 -1.13 -12.48
N ALA A 122 -15.86 -2.38 -12.91
CA ALA A 122 -15.68 -3.54 -12.04
C ALA A 122 -14.34 -4.25 -12.29
N LYS A 123 -13.40 -3.63 -13.02
CA LYS A 123 -12.09 -4.24 -13.35
C LYS A 123 -10.98 -3.78 -12.41
N HIS A 124 -11.21 -3.93 -11.11
CA HIS A 124 -10.20 -3.71 -10.07
C HIS A 124 -9.04 -4.71 -10.19
N LEU A 125 -7.90 -4.39 -9.57
CA LEU A 125 -6.68 -5.21 -9.59
C LEU A 125 -6.94 -6.66 -9.18
N HIS A 126 -7.78 -6.91 -8.17
CA HIS A 126 -8.10 -8.27 -7.74
C HIS A 126 -8.82 -9.08 -8.84
N HIS A 127 -9.77 -8.49 -9.57
CA HIS A 127 -10.42 -9.13 -10.71
C HIS A 127 -9.43 -9.39 -11.86
N ARG A 128 -8.44 -8.51 -12.06
CA ARG A 128 -7.38 -8.74 -13.04
C ARG A 128 -6.50 -9.93 -12.65
N MET A 129 -6.17 -10.08 -11.36
CA MET A 129 -5.42 -11.26 -10.89
C MET A 129 -6.20 -12.57 -11.09
N LEU A 130 -7.52 -12.55 -10.87
CA LEU A 130 -8.39 -13.69 -11.16
C LEU A 130 -8.39 -14.02 -12.67
N ALA A 131 -8.47 -13.01 -13.54
CA ALA A 131 -8.41 -13.20 -15.00
C ALA A 131 -7.07 -13.80 -15.47
N LEU A 132 -5.96 -13.44 -14.81
CA LEU A 132 -4.64 -14.05 -15.04
C LEU A 132 -4.59 -15.54 -14.66
N GLY A 133 -5.49 -16.01 -13.79
CA GLY A 133 -5.58 -17.41 -13.37
C GLY A 133 -5.25 -17.65 -11.90
N HIS A 134 -5.15 -16.60 -11.08
CA HIS A 134 -5.03 -16.76 -9.64
C HIS A 134 -6.37 -17.16 -9.00
N SER A 135 -6.30 -17.91 -7.91
CA SER A 135 -7.46 -18.09 -7.02
C SER A 135 -7.69 -16.81 -6.19
N HIS A 136 -8.89 -16.65 -5.65
CA HIS A 136 -9.24 -15.48 -4.84
C HIS A 136 -8.27 -15.26 -3.67
N ALA A 137 -7.95 -16.31 -2.92
CA ALA A 137 -7.00 -16.23 -1.81
C ALA A 137 -5.58 -15.83 -2.28
N ARG A 138 -5.10 -16.39 -3.39
CA ARG A 138 -3.77 -16.05 -3.93
C ARG A 138 -3.70 -14.60 -4.40
N ALA A 139 -4.74 -14.10 -5.07
CA ALA A 139 -4.81 -12.71 -5.49
C ALA A 139 -4.71 -11.76 -4.29
N VAL A 140 -5.48 -12.01 -3.22
CA VAL A 140 -5.44 -11.18 -2.00
C VAL A 140 -4.06 -11.22 -1.34
N LEU A 141 -3.46 -12.41 -1.20
CA LEU A 141 -2.12 -12.54 -0.62
C LEU A 141 -1.05 -11.80 -1.43
N LEU A 142 -1.11 -11.86 -2.76
CA LEU A 142 -0.18 -11.11 -3.62
C LEU A 142 -0.36 -9.59 -3.48
N LEU A 143 -1.60 -9.11 -3.36
CA LEU A 143 -1.87 -7.69 -3.07
C LEU A 143 -1.35 -7.27 -1.69
N TYR A 144 -1.41 -8.15 -0.68
CA TYR A 144 -0.77 -7.91 0.61
C TYR A 144 0.75 -7.86 0.50
N MET A 145 1.37 -8.75 -0.29
CA MET A 145 2.82 -8.73 -0.53
C MET A 145 3.24 -7.42 -1.21
N TRP A 146 2.56 -7.00 -2.28
CA TRP A 146 2.83 -5.73 -2.94
C TRP A 146 2.69 -4.54 -1.98
N THR A 147 1.60 -4.50 -1.22
CA THR A 147 1.38 -3.44 -0.23
C THR A 147 2.47 -3.44 0.84
N ALA A 148 2.89 -4.61 1.31
CA ALA A 148 3.95 -4.74 2.30
C ALA A 148 5.31 -4.27 1.75
N ILE A 149 5.66 -4.63 0.52
CA ILE A 149 6.91 -4.22 -0.14
C ILE A 149 7.01 -2.70 -0.19
N PHE A 150 5.97 -2.02 -0.68
CA PHE A 150 6.00 -0.55 -0.79
C PHE A 150 5.94 0.12 0.58
N ALA A 151 5.04 -0.32 1.46
CA ALA A 151 4.81 0.32 2.75
C ALA A 151 6.00 0.12 3.71
N PHE A 152 6.46 -1.13 3.90
CA PHE A 152 7.60 -1.41 4.77
C PHE A 152 8.93 -1.08 4.12
N GLY A 153 9.05 -1.18 2.79
CA GLY A 153 10.25 -0.73 2.08
C GLY A 153 10.53 0.76 2.31
N THR A 154 9.49 1.60 2.24
CA THR A 154 9.62 3.03 2.50
C THR A 154 10.00 3.32 3.96
N VAL A 155 9.42 2.58 4.92
CA VAL A 155 9.81 2.69 6.33
C VAL A 155 11.25 2.22 6.56
N ALA A 156 11.68 1.15 5.88
CA ALA A 156 13.03 0.60 6.03
C ALA A 156 14.11 1.56 5.54
N LEU A 157 13.85 2.33 4.46
CA LEU A 157 14.76 3.37 3.96
C LEU A 157 15.06 4.47 4.99
N LEU A 158 14.24 4.63 6.04
CA LEU A 158 14.52 5.57 7.13
C LEU A 158 15.51 5.04 8.16
N LYS A 159 15.58 3.72 8.33
CA LYS A 159 16.28 3.09 9.46
C LYS A 159 17.54 2.34 9.07
N PHE A 160 17.58 1.82 7.85
CA PHE A 160 18.65 0.95 7.39
C PHE A 160 19.42 1.57 6.24
N ASP A 161 20.59 1.00 5.95
CA ASP A 161 21.41 1.41 4.83
C ASP A 161 20.62 1.31 3.50
N THR A 162 20.77 2.34 2.65
CA THR A 162 19.99 2.46 1.42
C THR A 162 20.30 1.33 0.44
N LEU A 163 21.57 0.95 0.27
CA LEU A 163 21.94 -0.12 -0.66
C LEU A 163 21.40 -1.47 -0.18
N MET A 164 21.51 -1.75 1.12
CA MET A 164 20.93 -2.95 1.72
C MET A 164 19.42 -3.01 1.48
N VAL A 165 18.67 -1.95 1.79
CA VAL A 165 17.21 -1.93 1.62
C VAL A 165 16.82 -2.09 0.15
N LEU A 166 17.48 -1.37 -0.76
CA LEU A 166 17.19 -1.48 -2.19
C LEU A 166 17.49 -2.88 -2.74
N SER A 167 18.56 -3.54 -2.28
CA SER A 167 18.87 -4.92 -2.69
C SER A 167 17.79 -5.91 -2.25
N VAL A 168 17.32 -5.80 -1.00
CA VAL A 168 16.24 -6.65 -0.45
C VAL A 168 14.93 -6.38 -1.18
N LEU A 169 14.61 -5.11 -1.43
CA LEU A 169 13.40 -4.74 -2.18
C LEU A 169 13.45 -5.24 -3.62
N ALA A 170 14.60 -5.16 -4.30
CA ALA A 170 14.76 -5.67 -5.66
C ALA A 170 14.46 -7.19 -5.72
N VAL A 171 14.98 -7.96 -4.77
CA VAL A 171 14.69 -9.40 -4.66
C VAL A 171 13.21 -9.64 -4.36
N ALA A 172 12.63 -8.94 -3.39
CA ALA A 172 11.22 -9.09 -3.02
C ALA A 172 10.28 -8.75 -4.17
N VAL A 173 10.58 -7.69 -4.93
CA VAL A 173 9.84 -7.29 -6.14
C VAL A 173 9.98 -8.35 -7.22
N ALA A 174 11.20 -8.85 -7.49
CA ALA A 174 11.42 -9.90 -8.48
C ALA A 174 10.62 -11.17 -8.16
N VAL A 175 10.68 -11.64 -6.92
CA VAL A 175 9.90 -12.81 -6.46
C VAL A 175 8.41 -12.57 -6.62
N THR A 176 7.91 -11.41 -6.17
CA THR A 176 6.48 -11.09 -6.25
C THR A 176 5.99 -10.95 -7.69
N LEU A 177 6.81 -10.42 -8.60
CA LEU A 177 6.52 -10.37 -10.02
C LEU A 177 6.44 -11.77 -10.64
N ILE A 178 7.41 -12.64 -10.34
CA ILE A 178 7.40 -14.04 -10.79
C ILE A 178 6.10 -14.72 -10.34
N LEU A 179 5.76 -14.60 -9.05
CA LEU A 179 4.52 -15.17 -8.52
C LEU A 179 3.27 -14.57 -9.18
N THR A 180 3.28 -13.27 -9.47
CA THR A 180 2.16 -12.57 -10.12
C THR A 180 1.92 -13.09 -11.54
N PHE A 181 2.98 -13.31 -12.32
CA PHE A 181 2.87 -13.74 -13.73
C PHE A 181 2.95 -15.26 -13.94
N TYR A 182 3.25 -16.04 -12.90
CA TYR A 182 3.36 -17.49 -12.97
C TYR A 182 2.16 -18.19 -13.67
N PRO A 183 0.89 -17.87 -13.38
CA PRO A 183 -0.23 -18.55 -14.04
C PRO A 183 -0.36 -18.24 -15.54
N LEU A 184 0.12 -17.06 -15.96
CA LEU A 184 0.15 -16.70 -17.38
C LEU A 184 1.21 -17.51 -18.11
N TYR A 185 2.40 -17.65 -17.52
CA TYR A 185 3.48 -18.45 -18.07
C TYR A 185 3.10 -19.93 -18.18
N SER A 186 2.48 -20.50 -17.14
CA SER A 186 2.05 -21.90 -17.16
C SER A 186 1.00 -22.18 -18.25
N ARG A 187 0.08 -21.25 -18.49
CA ARG A 187 -0.92 -21.34 -19.57
C ARG A 187 -0.28 -21.29 -20.96
N LEU A 188 0.70 -20.41 -21.16
CA LEU A 188 1.38 -20.28 -22.45
C LEU A 188 2.29 -21.49 -22.76
N SER A 189 2.93 -22.05 -21.74
CA SER A 189 3.75 -23.27 -21.88
C SER A 189 2.90 -24.47 -22.25
N ALA A 190 1.77 -24.70 -21.56
CA ALA A 190 0.86 -25.80 -21.86
C ALA A 190 0.28 -25.72 -23.28
N ARG A 191 0.06 -24.49 -23.81
CA ARG A 191 -0.44 -24.30 -25.17
C ARG A 191 0.60 -24.63 -26.24
N LYS A 192 1.89 -24.42 -25.97
CA LYS A 192 2.98 -24.76 -26.90
C LYS A 192 3.23 -26.28 -27.01
N GLU A 193 2.93 -27.05 -25.97
CA GLU A 193 3.04 -28.51 -26.01
C GLU A 193 1.94 -29.19 -26.82
N LEU A 194 0.86 -28.46 -27.13
CA LEU A 194 -0.31 -28.94 -27.87
C LEU A 194 -0.29 -28.58 -29.37
N THR A 195 0.71 -27.85 -29.84
CA THR A 195 0.88 -27.39 -31.24
C THR A 195 2.14 -27.98 -31.85
#